data_AF-A0A139RG14-F1
#
_entry.id   AF-A0A139RG14-F1
#
_cell.length_a   1.000
_cell.length_b   1.000
_cell.length_c   1.000
_cell.angle_alpha   90.00
_cell.angle_beta   90.00
_cell.angle_gamma   90.00
#
_symmetry.space_group_name_H-M   'P 1'
#
loop_
_entity.id
_entity.type
_entity.pdbx_description
1 polymer ?
#
loop_
_entity_poly.entity_id
_entity_poly.type
_entity_poly.pdbx_seq_one_letter_code
_entity_poly.pdbx_strand_id
1 'polypeptide(L)'
;MTVIYIRLMLESLESDCILYYEGYFDNLKEELALKLDVSEDDIDMTMAYFTKCGLIQVDEDKNAELPQAKALVQQETNQAAYMREYRKQQREQKENFTMLSDNLTSLTTCKTEIEKEKEKEKEEEEEIEKEEDFFDVIVKSYQSRIGILDGIQFEQLKEFVTLDGMEAEVVLRAIELSADNSKRSFSYIKGILTNWKNDGILTLAAVDERERKFKEDKKTQPTNSGTVRAVRQVYDDPLPF
;
A
#
# COMPACT_ATOMS: atom_id res chain seq x y z
N MET A 1 -25.93 -25.34 1.17
CA MET A 1 -25.28 -25.64 -0.13
C MET A 1 -23.81 -25.25 -0.14
N THR A 2 -23.40 -24.02 -0.51
CA THR A 2 -21.94 -23.67 -0.65
C THR A 2 -21.16 -23.77 0.66
N VAL A 3 -21.74 -23.33 1.78
CA VAL A 3 -21.13 -23.45 3.12
C VAL A 3 -20.92 -24.92 3.50
N ILE A 4 -21.86 -25.79 3.13
CA ILE A 4 -21.78 -27.24 3.40
C ILE A 4 -20.64 -27.85 2.58
N TYR A 5 -20.51 -27.48 1.30
CA TYR A 5 -19.40 -27.94 0.46
C TYR A 5 -18.03 -27.53 1.00
N ILE A 6 -17.88 -26.29 1.50
CA ILE A 6 -16.62 -25.85 2.13
C ILE A 6 -16.34 -26.68 3.39
N ARG A 7 -17.37 -27.00 4.20
CA ARG A 7 -17.19 -27.87 5.37
C ARG A 7 -16.76 -29.29 4.99
N LEU A 8 -17.39 -29.87 3.97
CA LEU A 8 -17.00 -31.17 3.41
C LEU A 8 -15.54 -31.18 2.93
N MET A 9 -15.12 -30.09 2.29
CA MET A 9 -13.73 -29.92 1.86
C MET A 9 -12.75 -29.86 3.02
N LEU A 10 -13.07 -29.10 4.07
CA LEU A 10 -12.24 -29.01 5.26
C LEU A 10 -12.12 -30.36 5.96
N GLU A 11 -13.23 -31.11 6.05
CA GLU A 11 -13.28 -32.44 6.63
C GLU A 11 -12.42 -33.45 5.84
N SER A 12 -12.34 -33.31 4.53
CA SER A 12 -11.57 -34.20 3.67
C SER A 12 -10.06 -33.89 3.67
N LEU A 13 -9.62 -32.73 4.17
CA LEU A 13 -8.20 -32.33 4.15
C LEU A 13 -7.28 -33.30 4.90
N GLU A 14 -7.77 -33.91 5.98
CA GLU A 14 -7.00 -34.90 6.75
C GLU A 14 -6.83 -36.23 5.99
N SER A 15 -7.73 -36.52 5.05
CA SER A 15 -7.87 -37.78 4.33
C SER A 15 -7.58 -37.63 2.84
N ASP A 16 -6.55 -36.86 2.46
CA ASP A 16 -6.14 -36.61 1.07
C ASP A 16 -7.28 -36.14 0.14
N CYS A 17 -8.16 -35.30 0.67
CA CYS A 17 -9.35 -34.78 0.00
C CYS A 17 -10.39 -35.85 -0.39
N ILE A 18 -10.39 -36.98 0.31
CA ILE A 18 -11.36 -38.06 0.17
C ILE A 18 -12.21 -38.14 1.44
N LEU A 19 -13.53 -38.21 1.27
CA LEU A 19 -14.49 -38.52 2.33
C LEU A 19 -14.80 -40.01 2.26
N TYR A 20 -14.24 -40.76 3.20
CA TYR A 20 -14.46 -42.19 3.29
C TYR A 20 -15.81 -42.51 3.90
N TYR A 21 -16.48 -43.51 3.34
CA TYR A 21 -17.64 -44.12 3.93
C TYR A 21 -17.18 -45.21 4.92
N GLU A 22 -17.40 -44.98 6.21
CA GLU A 22 -16.91 -45.87 7.26
C GLU A 22 -17.87 -47.05 7.53
N GLY A 23 -19.13 -46.95 7.08
CA GLY A 23 -20.13 -48.00 7.22
C GLY A 23 -20.78 -48.07 8.60
N TYR A 24 -20.75 -46.98 9.37
CA TYR A 24 -21.49 -46.86 10.63
C TYR A 24 -22.99 -46.64 10.39
N PHE A 25 -23.33 -45.98 9.28
CA PHE A 25 -24.70 -45.75 8.85
C PHE A 25 -24.98 -46.46 7.52
N ASP A 26 -26.17 -46.28 6.95
CA ASP A 26 -26.54 -46.94 5.69
C ASP A 26 -25.90 -46.26 4.46
N ASN A 27 -25.57 -44.97 4.58
CA ASN A 27 -25.02 -44.15 3.51
C ASN A 27 -24.02 -43.10 4.03
N LEU A 28 -23.05 -42.73 3.18
CA LEU A 28 -22.09 -41.65 3.45
C LEU A 28 -22.77 -40.32 3.82
N LYS A 29 -23.93 -40.02 3.23
CA LYS A 29 -24.69 -38.80 3.53
C LYS A 29 -25.14 -38.70 4.99
N GLU A 30 -25.50 -39.82 5.63
CA GLU A 30 -25.97 -39.85 7.03
C GLU A 30 -24.79 -39.66 7.98
N GLU A 31 -23.64 -40.29 7.68
CA GLU A 31 -22.38 -40.08 8.41
C GLU A 31 -21.96 -38.61 8.38
N LEU A 32 -21.98 -38.01 7.19
CA LEU A 32 -21.61 -36.61 7.00
C LEU A 32 -22.61 -35.64 7.64
N ALA A 33 -23.91 -35.95 7.60
CA ALA A 33 -24.96 -35.16 8.25
C ALA A 33 -24.73 -35.08 9.77
N LEU A 34 -24.48 -36.22 10.41
CA LEU A 34 -24.20 -36.27 11.84
C LEU A 34 -22.87 -35.59 12.20
N LYS A 35 -21.82 -35.83 11.41
CA LYS A 35 -20.48 -35.28 11.67
C LYS A 35 -20.45 -33.76 11.55
N LEU A 36 -21.19 -33.20 10.59
CA LEU A 36 -21.20 -31.76 10.32
C LEU A 36 -22.34 -31.00 11.02
N ASP A 37 -23.23 -31.70 11.74
CA ASP A 37 -24.44 -31.17 12.36
C ASP A 37 -25.33 -30.43 11.33
N VAL A 38 -25.62 -31.13 10.22
CA VAL A 38 -26.40 -30.63 9.08
C VAL A 38 -27.50 -31.65 8.75
N SER A 39 -28.63 -31.19 8.19
CA SER A 39 -29.70 -32.11 7.77
C SER A 39 -29.25 -33.03 6.63
N GLU A 40 -29.78 -34.26 6.61
CA GLU A 40 -29.49 -35.25 5.56
C GLU A 40 -29.90 -34.74 4.17
N ASP A 41 -31.06 -34.07 4.08
CA ASP A 41 -31.57 -33.49 2.83
C ASP A 41 -30.62 -32.41 2.26
N ASP A 42 -30.03 -31.58 3.12
CA ASP A 42 -29.09 -30.55 2.71
C ASP A 42 -27.75 -31.15 2.23
N ILE A 43 -27.28 -32.22 2.88
CA ILE A 43 -26.09 -32.97 2.43
C ILE A 43 -26.38 -33.62 1.07
N ASP A 44 -27.53 -34.29 0.91
CA ASP A 44 -27.92 -34.96 -0.33
C ASP A 44 -28.04 -33.96 -1.49
N MET A 45 -28.70 -32.83 -1.27
CA MET A 45 -28.81 -31.75 -2.26
C MET A 45 -27.43 -31.19 -2.64
N THR A 46 -26.54 -31.02 -1.66
CA THR A 46 -25.18 -30.53 -1.88
C THR A 46 -24.37 -31.55 -2.68
N MET A 47 -24.34 -32.81 -2.26
CA MET A 47 -23.65 -33.91 -2.94
C MET A 47 -24.15 -34.04 -4.39
N ALA A 48 -25.46 -34.10 -4.62
CA ALA A 48 -26.03 -34.21 -5.96
C ALA A 48 -25.64 -33.03 -6.87
N TYR A 49 -25.69 -31.80 -6.35
CA TYR A 49 -25.32 -30.61 -7.11
C TYR A 49 -23.83 -30.60 -7.46
N PHE A 50 -22.94 -30.84 -6.50
CA PHE A 50 -21.50 -30.76 -6.71
C PHE A 50 -20.95 -31.96 -7.50
N THR A 51 -21.56 -33.14 -7.41
CA THR A 51 -21.30 -34.27 -8.31
C THR A 51 -21.67 -33.92 -9.74
N LYS A 52 -22.82 -33.27 -9.96
CA LYS A 52 -23.22 -32.80 -11.30
C LYS A 52 -22.28 -31.73 -11.86
N CYS A 53 -21.70 -30.88 -11.00
CA CYS A 53 -20.70 -29.90 -11.38
C CYS A 53 -19.29 -30.49 -11.60
N GLY A 54 -19.09 -31.78 -11.30
CA GLY A 54 -17.77 -32.44 -11.40
C GLY A 54 -16.78 -32.02 -10.31
N LEU A 55 -17.27 -31.39 -9.24
CA LEU A 55 -16.48 -30.94 -8.10
C LEU A 55 -16.32 -32.03 -7.04
N ILE A 56 -17.27 -32.97 -6.99
CA ILE A 56 -17.23 -34.19 -6.19
C ILE A 56 -17.30 -35.39 -7.13
N GLN A 57 -16.50 -36.41 -6.89
CA GLN A 57 -16.54 -37.68 -7.62
C GLN A 57 -16.78 -38.80 -6.61
N VAL A 58 -17.81 -39.62 -6.83
CA VAL A 58 -18.13 -40.75 -5.95
C VAL A 58 -17.63 -42.03 -6.59
N ASP A 59 -16.79 -42.77 -5.86
CA ASP A 59 -16.16 -44.00 -6.33
C ASP A 59 -17.06 -45.23 -6.16
N GLU A 60 -16.63 -46.37 -6.71
CA GLU A 60 -17.33 -47.67 -6.58
C GLU A 60 -17.53 -48.08 -5.10
N ASP A 61 -16.59 -47.71 -4.24
CA ASP A 61 -16.62 -47.96 -2.79
C ASP A 61 -17.52 -46.96 -2.02
N LYS A 62 -18.27 -46.10 -2.72
CA LYS A 62 -19.13 -45.03 -2.17
C LYS A 62 -18.37 -43.90 -1.45
N ASN A 63 -17.06 -43.83 -1.57
CA ASN A 63 -16.26 -42.71 -1.08
C ASN A 63 -16.43 -41.49 -1.99
N ALA A 64 -16.26 -40.29 -1.45
CA ALA A 64 -16.36 -39.05 -2.22
C ALA A 64 -15.02 -38.30 -2.29
N GLU A 65 -14.43 -38.22 -3.48
CA GLU A 65 -13.22 -37.46 -3.76
C GLU A 65 -13.54 -36.01 -4.15
N LEU A 66 -12.72 -35.06 -3.70
CA LEU A 66 -12.79 -33.64 -4.03
C LEU A 66 -11.52 -33.20 -4.81
N PRO A 67 -11.46 -33.40 -6.14
CA PRO A 67 -10.24 -33.19 -6.94
C PRO A 67 -9.73 -31.75 -6.92
N GLN A 68 -10.64 -30.77 -6.90
CA GLN A 68 -10.26 -29.36 -6.82
C GLN A 68 -9.55 -29.05 -5.50
N ALA A 69 -10.03 -29.62 -4.39
CA ALA A 69 -9.41 -29.43 -3.08
C ALA A 69 -8.00 -30.02 -3.08
N LYS A 70 -7.84 -31.24 -3.61
CA LYS A 70 -6.54 -31.91 -3.75
C LYS A 70 -5.54 -31.10 -4.56
N ALA A 71 -6.00 -30.47 -5.65
CA ALA A 71 -5.16 -29.60 -6.46
C ALA A 71 -4.71 -28.35 -5.70
N LEU A 72 -5.54 -27.79 -4.81
CA LEU A 72 -5.22 -26.60 -4.02
C LEU A 72 -4.36 -26.91 -2.79
N VAL A 73 -4.42 -28.14 -2.27
CA VAL A 73 -3.59 -28.58 -1.15
C VAL A 73 -2.11 -28.46 -1.52
N GLN A 74 -1.32 -27.88 -0.60
CA GLN A 74 0.11 -27.60 -0.77
C GLN A 74 0.45 -26.62 -1.91
N GLN A 75 -0.55 -26.07 -2.61
CA GLN A 75 -0.30 -24.93 -3.49
C GLN A 75 -0.25 -23.65 -2.67
N GLU A 76 0.79 -22.88 -2.93
CA GLU A 76 0.99 -21.56 -2.37
C GLU A 76 1.37 -20.60 -3.49
N THR A 77 1.04 -19.32 -3.32
CA THR A 77 1.55 -18.30 -4.23
C THR A 77 3.05 -18.12 -4.01
N ASN A 78 3.78 -17.67 -5.04
CA ASN A 78 5.21 -17.38 -4.91
C ASN A 78 5.52 -16.45 -3.72
N GLN A 79 4.63 -15.49 -3.45
CA GLN A 79 4.74 -14.58 -2.32
C GLN A 79 4.53 -15.31 -0.97
N ALA A 80 3.56 -16.21 -0.87
CA ALA A 80 3.34 -16.99 0.35
C ALA A 80 4.51 -17.96 0.62
N ALA A 81 5.05 -18.60 -0.43
CA ALA A 81 6.25 -19.42 -0.36
C ALA A 81 7.45 -18.61 0.14
N TYR A 82 7.71 -17.46 -0.49
CA TYR A 82 8.78 -16.53 -0.09
C TYR A 82 8.66 -16.13 1.38
N MET A 83 7.47 -15.70 1.83
CA MET A 83 7.24 -15.28 3.21
C MET A 83 7.41 -16.43 4.22
N ARG A 84 7.03 -17.66 3.85
CA ARG A 84 7.25 -18.86 4.67
C ARG A 84 8.73 -19.17 4.83
N GLU A 85 9.49 -19.17 3.74
CA GLU A 85 10.93 -19.38 3.77
C GLU A 85 11.64 -18.29 4.56
N TYR A 86 11.24 -17.05 4.36
CA TYR A 86 11.78 -15.90 5.08
C TYR A 86 11.55 -16.00 6.60
N ARG A 87 10.32 -16.34 7.05
CA ARG A 87 10.03 -16.62 8.47
C ARG A 87 10.84 -17.80 9.02
N LYS A 88 11.06 -18.84 8.21
CA LYS A 88 11.85 -20.01 8.61
C LYS A 88 13.32 -19.64 8.86
N GLN A 89 13.93 -18.88 7.93
CA GLN A 89 15.30 -18.40 8.07
C GLN A 89 15.47 -17.53 9.33
N GLN A 90 14.51 -16.66 9.64
CA GLN A 90 14.53 -15.88 10.88
C GLN A 90 14.51 -16.73 12.15
N ARG A 91 13.75 -17.84 12.17
CA ARG A 91 13.71 -18.77 13.32
C ARG A 91 15.04 -19.50 13.49
N GLU A 92 15.61 -20.02 12.41
CA GLU A 92 16.88 -20.74 12.44
C GLU A 92 18.04 -19.82 12.87
N GLN A 93 18.05 -18.56 12.42
CA GLN A 93 19.03 -17.57 12.89
C GLN A 93 18.87 -17.24 14.38
N LYS A 94 17.64 -17.16 14.88
CA LYS A 94 17.37 -16.97 16.32
C LYS A 94 17.82 -18.19 17.12
N GLU A 95 17.41 -19.40 16.74
CA GLU A 95 17.77 -20.65 17.43
C GLU A 95 19.28 -20.93 17.45
N ASN A 96 19.99 -20.62 16.36
CA ASN A 96 21.46 -20.71 16.32
C ASN A 96 22.14 -19.74 17.31
N PHE A 97 21.51 -18.60 17.62
CA PHE A 97 21.98 -17.66 18.65
C PHE A 97 21.64 -18.13 20.07
N THR A 98 20.49 -18.78 20.28
CA THR A 98 20.05 -19.23 21.62
C THR A 98 20.73 -20.51 22.10
N MET A 99 21.24 -21.37 21.22
CA MET A 99 22.01 -22.57 21.61
C MET A 99 23.39 -22.27 22.24
N LEU A 100 23.79 -20.98 22.30
CA LEU A 100 25.04 -20.50 22.91
C LEU A 100 24.86 -19.90 24.32
N SER A 101 23.63 -19.83 24.87
CA SER A 101 23.43 -19.31 26.23
C SER A 101 22.38 -20.10 27.00
N ASP A 102 22.85 -21.11 27.75
CA ASP A 102 22.10 -21.69 28.85
C ASP A 102 21.86 -20.63 29.94
N ASN A 103 20.61 -20.60 30.42
CA ASN A 103 20.02 -19.79 31.50
C ASN A 103 19.45 -18.42 31.11
N LEU A 104 18.15 -18.37 30.82
CA LEU A 104 17.15 -17.78 31.74
C LEU A 104 15.74 -17.90 31.13
N THR A 105 14.87 -18.63 31.82
CA THR A 105 13.45 -18.78 31.49
C THR A 105 12.67 -17.57 32.01
N SER A 106 12.03 -16.82 31.13
CA SER A 106 10.78 -16.12 31.46
C SER A 106 9.95 -15.89 30.20
N LEU A 107 8.78 -16.54 30.16
CA LEU A 107 7.69 -16.36 29.22
C LEU A 107 7.37 -14.88 28.98
N THR A 108 7.45 -14.44 27.73
CA THR A 108 6.80 -13.21 27.26
C THR A 108 6.04 -13.47 25.97
N THR A 109 4.73 -13.57 26.14
CA THR A 109 3.64 -13.16 25.26
C THR A 109 4.03 -12.47 23.94
N CYS A 110 3.48 -13.02 22.86
CA CYS A 110 3.27 -12.46 21.52
C CYS A 110 3.71 -10.99 21.35
N LYS A 111 4.85 -10.78 20.70
CA LYS A 111 5.17 -9.52 20.02
C LYS A 111 5.60 -9.85 18.59
N THR A 112 4.86 -9.23 17.67
CA THR A 112 4.83 -9.42 16.23
C THR A 112 6.12 -9.04 15.53
N GLU A 113 6.33 -9.74 14.42
CA GLU A 113 7.45 -9.74 13.47
C GLU A 113 7.63 -8.37 12.77
N ILE A 114 8.42 -7.44 13.34
CA ILE A 114 8.71 -6.11 12.74
C ILE A 114 10.20 -5.90 12.43
N GLU A 115 11.09 -6.82 12.79
CA GLU A 115 12.53 -6.60 12.65
C GLU A 115 13.16 -7.67 11.74
N LYS A 116 13.76 -7.25 10.61
CA LYS A 116 14.91 -7.90 9.90
C LYS A 116 14.76 -8.37 8.43
N GLU A 117 13.87 -7.80 7.59
CA GLU A 117 13.96 -7.96 6.11
C GLU A 117 14.97 -6.93 5.55
N LYS A 118 16.29 -7.07 5.76
CA LYS A 118 17.25 -5.96 5.53
C LYS A 118 18.56 -6.28 4.79
N GLU A 119 18.69 -7.33 3.98
CA GLU A 119 20.04 -7.67 3.46
C GLU A 119 20.23 -8.07 1.99
N LYS A 120 19.23 -8.17 1.10
CA LYS A 120 19.51 -8.72 -0.25
C LYS A 120 18.86 -8.06 -1.47
N GLU A 121 18.08 -7.02 -1.31
CA GLU A 121 17.51 -6.20 -2.41
C GLU A 121 18.42 -4.96 -2.66
N LYS A 122 19.70 -5.11 -2.28
CA LYS A 122 20.78 -4.14 -2.02
C LYS A 122 21.36 -3.36 -3.21
N GLU A 123 20.81 -3.48 -4.42
CA GLU A 123 21.26 -2.67 -5.58
C GLU A 123 20.11 -1.90 -6.28
N GLU A 124 18.85 -2.31 -6.12
CA GLU A 124 17.66 -1.52 -6.51
C GLU A 124 16.99 -0.84 -5.28
N GLU A 125 17.13 -1.39 -4.06
CA GLU A 125 16.74 -0.72 -2.78
C GLU A 125 17.51 0.58 -2.54
N GLU A 126 18.75 0.74 -3.02
CA GLU A 126 19.54 1.96 -2.78
C GLU A 126 19.00 3.21 -3.49
N GLU A 127 18.18 3.05 -4.54
CA GLU A 127 17.46 4.17 -5.17
C GLU A 127 16.10 4.43 -4.49
N ILE A 128 15.39 3.38 -4.06
CA ILE A 128 14.06 3.48 -3.44
C ILE A 128 14.14 3.94 -1.96
N GLU A 129 15.12 3.48 -1.17
CA GLU A 129 15.34 3.95 0.22
C GLU A 129 15.68 5.46 0.26
N LYS A 130 16.38 5.98 -0.76
CA LYS A 130 16.65 7.42 -0.88
C LYS A 130 15.38 8.22 -1.17
N GLU A 131 14.45 7.66 -1.94
CA GLU A 131 13.18 8.31 -2.27
C GLU A 131 12.22 8.35 -1.06
N GLU A 132 12.12 7.26 -0.29
CA GLU A 132 11.29 7.24 0.93
C GLU A 132 11.82 8.20 2.01
N ASP A 133 13.14 8.25 2.24
CA ASP A 133 13.76 9.26 3.11
C ASP A 133 13.51 10.69 2.61
N PHE A 134 13.47 10.89 1.29
CA PHE A 134 13.31 12.22 0.71
C PHE A 134 11.90 12.80 0.92
N PHE A 135 10.85 11.99 0.70
CA PHE A 135 9.49 12.43 0.97
C PHE A 135 9.28 12.76 2.45
N ASP A 136 9.93 12.00 3.33
CA ASP A 136 9.96 12.26 4.76
C ASP A 136 10.60 13.62 5.09
N VAL A 137 11.67 13.99 4.39
CA VAL A 137 12.31 15.31 4.48
C VAL A 137 11.40 16.43 3.92
N ILE A 138 10.67 16.20 2.83
CA ILE A 138 9.66 17.15 2.33
C ILE A 138 8.57 17.39 3.38
N VAL A 139 8.03 16.32 3.98
CA VAL A 139 6.99 16.43 4.98
C VAL A 139 7.51 17.20 6.20
N LYS A 140 8.68 16.84 6.72
CA LYS A 140 9.31 17.51 7.87
C LYS A 140 9.58 18.99 7.60
N SER A 141 10.14 19.32 6.44
CA SER A 141 10.44 20.71 6.06
C SER A 141 9.19 21.56 5.87
N TYR A 142 8.16 21.00 5.21
CA TYR A 142 6.86 21.66 5.04
C TYR A 142 6.20 21.93 6.40
N GLN A 143 6.13 20.93 7.26
CA GLN A 143 5.52 21.05 8.59
C GLN A 143 6.27 22.03 9.49
N SER A 144 7.59 22.09 9.38
CA SER A 144 8.41 23.02 10.15
C SER A 144 8.28 24.48 9.69
N ARG A 145 8.13 24.75 8.39
CA ARG A 145 8.19 26.12 7.84
C ARG A 145 6.84 26.70 7.43
N ILE A 146 5.88 25.85 7.04
CA ILE A 146 4.58 26.26 6.47
C ILE A 146 3.44 25.95 7.46
N GLY A 147 3.27 24.68 7.82
CA GLY A 147 2.17 24.22 8.68
C GLY A 147 1.75 22.77 8.38
N ILE A 148 0.57 22.37 8.85
CA ILE A 148 0.06 21.00 8.66
C ILE A 148 -0.10 20.69 7.17
N LEU A 149 0.45 19.55 6.75
CA LEU A 149 0.32 19.02 5.39
C LEU A 149 -0.80 17.97 5.38
N ASP A 150 -1.83 18.19 4.57
CA ASP A 150 -2.90 17.22 4.35
C ASP A 150 -2.48 16.12 3.36
N GLY A 151 -3.09 14.94 3.44
CA GLY A 151 -2.79 13.80 2.56
C GLY A 151 -2.93 14.13 1.08
N ILE A 152 -3.93 14.94 0.70
CA ILE A 152 -4.11 15.39 -0.68
C ILE A 152 -2.96 16.32 -1.13
N GLN A 153 -2.49 17.18 -0.22
CA GLN A 153 -1.37 18.09 -0.51
C GLN A 153 -0.06 17.33 -0.62
N PHE A 154 0.13 16.31 0.21
CA PHE A 154 1.27 15.42 0.13
C PHE A 154 1.31 14.66 -1.20
N GLU A 155 0.20 14.07 -1.63
CA GLU A 155 0.13 13.35 -2.91
C GLU A 155 0.48 14.26 -4.08
N GLN A 156 0.01 15.52 -4.07
CA GLN A 156 0.37 16.49 -5.11
C GLN A 156 1.86 16.85 -5.13
N LEU A 157 2.53 16.92 -3.97
CA LEU A 157 3.99 17.11 -3.92
C LEU A 157 4.72 15.86 -4.41
N LYS A 158 4.18 14.67 -4.13
CA LYS A 158 4.71 13.40 -4.59
C LYS A 158 4.64 13.28 -6.12
N GLU A 159 3.51 13.61 -6.73
CA GLU A 159 3.31 13.62 -8.19
C GLU A 159 4.36 14.49 -8.91
N PHE A 160 4.73 15.63 -8.34
CA PHE A 160 5.75 16.50 -8.93
C PHE A 160 7.14 15.83 -9.01
N VAL A 161 7.47 14.96 -8.06
CA VAL A 161 8.73 14.21 -8.06
C VAL A 161 8.62 12.96 -8.94
N THR A 162 7.55 12.18 -8.78
CA THR A 162 7.42 10.86 -9.41
C THR A 162 6.93 10.91 -10.86
N LEU A 163 5.93 11.74 -11.16
CA LEU A 163 5.32 11.81 -12.51
C LEU A 163 5.99 12.87 -13.39
N ASP A 164 6.33 14.01 -12.79
CA ASP A 164 6.90 15.15 -13.54
C ASP A 164 8.43 15.12 -13.59
N GLY A 165 9.06 14.17 -12.89
CA GLY A 165 10.51 13.97 -12.89
C GLY A 165 11.29 15.14 -12.31
N MET A 166 10.68 15.96 -11.44
CA MET A 166 11.45 16.98 -10.73
C MET A 166 12.30 16.32 -9.65
N GLU A 167 13.52 16.82 -9.51
CA GLU A 167 14.32 16.54 -8.33
C GLU A 167 13.55 17.03 -7.11
N ALA A 168 13.16 16.10 -6.26
CA ALA A 168 13.21 16.21 -4.82
C ALA A 168 13.63 17.59 -4.25
N GLU A 169 14.90 17.99 -4.38
CA GLU A 169 15.46 19.23 -3.83
C GLU A 169 14.80 20.50 -4.36
N VAL A 170 14.27 20.47 -5.59
CA VAL A 170 13.47 21.55 -6.19
C VAL A 170 12.19 21.77 -5.39
N VAL A 171 11.54 20.70 -4.93
CA VAL A 171 10.34 20.80 -4.08
C VAL A 171 10.66 21.45 -2.74
N LEU A 172 11.76 21.04 -2.10
CA LEU A 172 12.25 21.68 -0.88
C LEU A 172 12.54 23.16 -1.10
N ARG A 173 13.16 23.50 -2.23
CA ARG A 173 13.49 24.89 -2.56
C ARG A 173 12.24 25.76 -2.73
N ALA A 174 11.19 25.23 -3.33
CA ALA A 174 9.90 25.94 -3.45
C ALA A 174 9.25 26.21 -2.07
N ILE A 175 9.38 25.26 -1.13
CA ILE A 175 8.90 25.41 0.25
C ILE A 175 9.68 26.51 0.98
N GLU A 176 11.01 26.52 0.87
CA GLU A 176 11.87 27.57 1.43
C GLU A 176 11.51 28.95 0.87
N LEU A 177 11.41 29.06 -0.45
CA LEU A 177 11.09 30.31 -1.14
C LEU A 177 9.71 30.85 -0.72
N SER A 178 8.74 29.97 -0.52
CA SER A 178 7.41 30.32 -0.01
C SER A 178 7.47 30.85 1.44
N ALA A 179 8.28 30.21 2.29
CA ALA A 179 8.49 30.62 3.67
C ALA A 179 9.20 31.97 3.77
N ASP A 180 10.30 32.15 3.03
CA ASP A 180 11.13 33.35 3.06
C ASP A 180 10.40 34.57 2.48
N ASN A 181 9.56 34.37 1.45
CA ASN A 181 8.71 35.41 0.89
C ASN A 181 7.44 35.70 1.73
N SER A 182 7.32 35.12 2.93
CA SER A 182 6.16 35.25 3.83
C SER A 182 4.82 34.84 3.18
N LYS A 183 4.85 34.00 2.14
CA LYS A 183 3.67 33.52 1.39
C LYS A 183 3.42 32.03 1.66
N ARG A 184 3.49 31.65 2.95
CA ARG A 184 3.37 30.30 3.48
C ARG A 184 2.01 29.64 3.20
N SER A 185 1.78 29.25 1.96
CA SER A 185 0.55 28.61 1.52
C SER A 185 0.85 27.56 0.47
N PHE A 186 0.13 26.44 0.53
CA PHE A 186 0.25 25.37 -0.44
C PHE A 186 -0.02 25.84 -1.88
N SER A 187 -1.05 26.69 -2.07
CA SER A 187 -1.40 27.25 -3.39
C SER A 187 -0.23 28.03 -4.01
N TYR A 188 0.52 28.79 -3.20
CA TYR A 188 1.69 29.51 -3.68
C TYR A 188 2.83 28.57 -4.06
N ILE A 189 3.09 27.54 -3.25
CA ILE A 189 4.10 26.50 -3.54
C ILE A 189 3.75 25.76 -4.83
N LYS A 190 2.49 25.32 -4.97
CA LYS A 190 1.99 24.67 -6.19
C LYS A 190 2.15 25.56 -7.42
N GLY A 191 1.87 26.87 -7.29
CA GLY A 191 2.06 27.83 -8.37
C GLY A 191 3.53 27.96 -8.80
N ILE A 192 4.47 27.96 -7.85
CA ILE A 192 5.91 27.96 -8.13
C ILE A 192 6.31 26.68 -8.89
N LEU A 193 5.95 25.51 -8.36
CA LEU A 193 6.31 24.21 -8.96
C LEU A 193 5.71 24.02 -10.36
N THR A 194 4.45 24.43 -10.55
CA THR A 194 3.79 24.37 -11.87
C THR A 194 4.49 25.28 -12.89
N ASN A 195 4.92 26.47 -12.46
CA ASN A 195 5.67 27.38 -13.32
C ASN A 195 7.06 26.82 -13.67
N TRP A 196 7.76 26.24 -12.70
CA TRP A 196 9.07 25.61 -12.92
C TRP A 196 8.97 24.41 -13.88
N LYS A 197 7.96 23.56 -13.69
CA LYS A 197 7.63 22.48 -14.62
C LYS A 197 7.41 22.99 -16.05
N ASN A 198 6.59 24.02 -16.22
CA ASN A 198 6.30 24.59 -17.54
C ASN A 198 7.53 25.23 -18.20
N ASP A 199 8.43 25.80 -17.39
CA ASP A 199 9.70 26.38 -17.84
C ASP A 199 10.79 25.29 -18.07
N GLY A 200 10.50 24.00 -17.82
CA GLY A 200 11.44 22.89 -17.96
C GLY A 200 12.52 22.82 -16.88
N ILE A 201 12.28 23.44 -15.72
CA ILE A 201 13.21 23.57 -14.61
C ILE A 201 12.97 22.42 -13.65
N LEU A 202 13.64 21.30 -13.89
CA LEU A 202 13.45 20.06 -13.13
C LEU A 202 14.58 19.77 -12.13
N THR A 203 15.70 20.49 -12.19
CA THR A 203 16.89 20.25 -11.37
C THR A 203 17.25 21.45 -10.49
N LEU A 204 17.89 21.22 -9.34
CA LEU A 204 18.29 22.28 -8.41
C LEU A 204 19.20 23.32 -9.09
N ALA A 205 20.13 22.86 -9.93
CA ALA A 205 21.04 23.74 -10.68
C ALA A 205 20.29 24.72 -11.59
N ALA A 206 19.21 24.27 -12.25
CA ALA A 206 18.39 25.11 -13.10
C ALA A 206 17.58 26.14 -12.29
N VAL A 207 17.11 25.76 -11.09
CA VAL A 207 16.45 26.69 -10.15
C VAL A 207 17.42 27.78 -9.70
N ASP A 208 18.64 27.42 -9.32
CA ASP A 208 19.67 28.37 -8.89
C ASP A 208 20.06 29.35 -9.99
N GLU A 209 20.23 28.87 -11.23
CA GLU A 209 20.53 29.75 -12.36
C GLU A 209 19.39 30.75 -12.61
N ARG A 210 18.13 30.30 -12.53
CA ARG A 210 16.96 31.18 -12.64
C ARG A 210 16.92 32.21 -11.51
N GLU A 211 17.14 31.78 -10.27
CA GLU A 211 17.17 32.68 -9.12
C GLU A 211 18.29 33.72 -9.27
N ARG A 212 19.46 33.33 -9.79
CA ARG A 212 20.56 34.25 -10.06
C ARG A 212 20.17 35.29 -11.10
N LYS A 213 19.62 34.86 -12.24
CA LYS A 213 19.12 35.76 -13.30
C LYS A 213 18.06 36.72 -12.74
N PHE A 214 17.10 36.21 -11.97
CA PHE A 214 16.06 37.03 -11.34
C PHE A 214 16.63 38.07 -10.35
N LYS A 215 17.65 37.69 -9.56
CA LYS A 215 18.33 38.62 -8.62
C LYS A 215 19.17 39.66 -9.37
N GLU A 216 19.79 39.30 -10.49
CA GLU A 216 20.53 40.22 -11.37
C GLU A 216 19.57 41.21 -12.05
N ASP A 217 18.46 40.73 -12.61
CA ASP A 217 17.43 41.57 -13.24
C ASP A 217 16.76 42.51 -12.24
N LYS A 218 16.52 42.05 -11.00
CA LYS A 218 15.96 42.91 -9.94
C LYS A 218 16.91 44.03 -9.50
N LYS A 219 18.23 43.88 -9.72
CA LYS A 219 19.23 44.94 -9.46
C LYS A 219 19.34 45.93 -10.61
N THR A 220 19.00 45.54 -11.84
CA THR A 220 19.11 46.39 -13.04
C THR A 220 17.82 47.16 -13.36
N GLN A 221 16.68 46.77 -12.78
CA GLN A 221 15.42 47.49 -12.95
C GLN A 221 15.36 48.77 -12.09
N PRO A 222 15.20 49.97 -12.69
CA PRO A 222 14.96 51.19 -11.93
C PRO A 222 13.60 51.11 -11.22
N THR A 223 13.58 51.46 -9.93
CA THR A 223 12.36 51.51 -9.11
C THR A 223 11.43 52.62 -9.62
N ASN A 224 10.58 52.32 -10.60
CA ASN A 224 9.50 53.23 -11.00
C ASN A 224 8.22 52.87 -10.24
N SER A 225 8.19 53.20 -8.95
CA SER A 225 6.98 53.13 -8.12
C SER A 225 6.18 54.42 -8.29
N GLY A 226 5.10 54.37 -9.08
CA GLY A 226 4.23 55.54 -9.23
C GLY A 226 3.05 55.36 -10.19
N THR A 227 2.27 54.29 -10.08
CA THR A 227 0.97 54.25 -10.78
C THR A 227 -0.06 54.95 -9.89
N VAL A 228 -0.27 56.24 -10.15
CA VAL A 228 -1.38 57.04 -9.62
C VAL A 228 -2.69 56.32 -9.94
N ARG A 229 -3.42 55.87 -8.91
CA ARG A 229 -4.77 55.31 -9.09
C ARG A 229 -5.70 56.45 -9.53
N ALA A 230 -6.21 56.36 -10.75
CA ALA A 230 -7.25 57.26 -11.24
C ALA A 230 -8.49 57.15 -10.34
N VAL A 231 -8.94 58.28 -9.81
CA VAL A 231 -10.14 58.43 -8.99
C VAL A 231 -11.36 58.05 -9.84
N ARG A 232 -12.13 57.07 -9.38
CA ARG A 232 -13.41 56.67 -9.98
C ARG A 232 -14.40 57.82 -9.88
N GLN A 233 -14.80 58.40 -11.01
CA GLN A 233 -15.88 59.38 -11.05
C GLN A 233 -17.19 58.70 -10.62
N VAL A 234 -17.84 59.28 -9.61
CA VAL A 234 -19.22 58.96 -9.23
C VAL A 234 -20.11 59.70 -10.24
N TYR A 235 -20.89 58.96 -11.03
CA TYR A 235 -21.89 59.56 -11.90
C TYR A 235 -23.11 59.93 -11.04
N ASP A 236 -23.36 61.23 -10.87
CA ASP A 236 -24.63 61.80 -10.41
C ASP A 236 -25.50 62.09 -11.65
N ASP A 237 -26.13 61.06 -12.22
CA ASP A 237 -27.23 61.27 -13.17
C ASP A 237 -28.56 61.05 -12.44
N PRO A 238 -29.45 62.06 -12.35
CA PRO A 238 -30.75 61.90 -11.72
C PRO A 238 -31.66 61.02 -12.60
N LEU A 239 -32.31 60.04 -11.96
CA LEU A 239 -33.25 59.11 -12.59
C LEU A 239 -34.42 59.87 -13.24
N PRO A 240 -34.88 59.44 -14.43
CA PRO A 240 -35.98 60.10 -15.12
C PRO A 240 -37.31 59.82 -14.39
N PHE A 241 -38.12 60.87 -14.25
CA PHE A 241 -39.50 60.83 -13.75
C PHE A 241 -40.41 59.97 -14.63
#